data_AF-A0A2T5CER4-F1
#
_entry.id   AF-A0A2T5CER4-F1
#
_cell.length_a   1.000
_cell.length_b   1.000
_cell.length_c   1.000
_cell.angle_alpha   90.00
_cell.angle_beta   90.00
_cell.angle_gamma   90.00
#
_symmetry.space_group_name_H-M   'P 1'
#
loop_
_entity.id
_entity.type
_entity.pdbx_description
1 polymer ?
#
loop_
_entity_poly.entity_id
_entity_poly.type
_entity_poly.pdbx_seq_one_letter_code
_entity_poly.pdbx_strand_id
1 'polypeptide(L)'
;MDKPMRDGIYRLKLTAHDGMEHGAIHLANGAFFGAGLGYVYQGRLEPIQDDWLTGTMKIRKTVDQTAPLLGQFKEATLDIRGTWDPVSRSFSWRGQAYGHHSIVIQGQGHELPARSEPAPRLPIFKPSSLILLRHASVERSPGMLFGTDDVPLNDVGLRQAMAWQSVFAASPPAAVFVSPLQRAVQTARLAVAALADTLFIREELREIDLGAWEGMSREEIERHSPGAWEERGKNFAGYRPAGGENFQDVQDRIYPVFQEMSAMAKAQDKPVLAVTHAGVIRALLCHILGMPMNNLFRIQMDWASLSILEPAAGMWRVRCVNMLPFEQRSLPG
;
A
#
# COMPACT_ATOMS: atom_id res chain seq x y z
N MET A 1 -37.61 0.58 3.01
CA MET A 1 -36.89 0.06 1.83
C MET A 1 -35.43 0.24 2.13
N ASP A 2 -34.75 -0.86 2.46
CA ASP A 2 -33.32 -0.80 2.74
C ASP A 2 -32.56 -0.40 1.48
N LYS A 3 -31.55 0.44 1.69
CA LYS A 3 -30.90 1.16 0.59
C LYS A 3 -30.18 0.20 -0.36
N PRO A 4 -30.01 0.60 -1.64
CA PRO A 4 -28.99 0.04 -2.52
C PRO A 4 -27.63 -0.08 -1.81
N MET A 5 -26.77 -0.99 -2.30
CA MET A 5 -25.36 -1.08 -1.90
C MET A 5 -24.77 0.33 -1.75
N ARG A 6 -24.25 0.64 -0.56
CA ARG A 6 -23.95 2.01 -0.15
C ARG A 6 -22.63 2.48 -0.76
N ASP A 7 -22.50 3.79 -0.92
CA ASP A 7 -21.19 4.38 -1.22
C ASP A 7 -20.21 4.05 -0.08
N GLY A 8 -19.01 3.61 -0.44
CA GLY A 8 -18.04 3.14 0.54
C GLY A 8 -16.95 2.27 -0.06
N ILE A 9 -16.13 1.73 0.83
CA ILE A 9 -15.02 0.86 0.48
C ILE A 9 -15.43 -0.58 0.74
N TYR A 10 -15.16 -1.46 -0.22
CA TYR A 10 -15.45 -2.87 -0.12
C TYR A 10 -14.18 -3.69 -0.32
N ARG A 11 -13.94 -4.66 0.57
CA ARG A 11 -12.93 -5.68 0.32
C ARG A 11 -13.44 -6.60 -0.78
N LEU A 12 -12.55 -6.98 -1.70
CA LEU A 12 -12.88 -7.82 -2.84
C LEU A 12 -11.94 -9.02 -2.87
N LYS A 13 -12.51 -10.22 -2.99
CA LYS A 13 -11.82 -11.47 -3.30
C LYS A 13 -12.31 -11.92 -4.66
N LEU A 14 -11.39 -12.10 -5.60
CA LEU A 14 -11.65 -12.63 -6.93
C LEU A 14 -11.09 -14.04 -7.04
N THR A 15 -11.84 -14.94 -7.63
CA THR A 15 -11.45 -16.34 -7.85
C THR A 15 -11.74 -16.72 -9.29
N ALA A 16 -10.74 -17.30 -9.96
CA ALA A 16 -10.87 -17.97 -11.26
C ALA A 16 -10.50 -19.46 -11.07
N HIS A 17 -10.60 -20.26 -12.13
CA HIS A 17 -10.30 -21.69 -12.03
C HIS A 17 -8.85 -22.03 -11.63
N ASP A 18 -7.93 -21.11 -11.90
CA ASP A 18 -6.48 -21.27 -11.83
C ASP A 18 -5.81 -20.33 -10.81
N GLY A 19 -6.59 -19.49 -10.12
CA GLY A 19 -6.01 -18.44 -9.29
C GLY A 19 -7.00 -17.63 -8.48
N MET A 20 -6.44 -16.79 -7.62
CA MET A 20 -7.19 -15.98 -6.68
C MET A 20 -6.45 -14.67 -6.44
N GLU A 21 -7.21 -13.60 -6.25
CA GLU A 21 -6.67 -12.28 -5.96
C GLU A 21 -7.49 -11.58 -4.88
N HIS A 22 -6.78 -10.83 -4.04
CA HIS A 22 -7.38 -9.95 -3.05
C HIS A 22 -7.14 -8.48 -3.42
N GLY A 23 -8.17 -7.68 -3.25
CA GLY A 23 -8.11 -6.24 -3.48
C GLY A 23 -9.22 -5.51 -2.74
N ALA A 24 -9.47 -4.28 -3.16
CA ALA A 24 -10.59 -3.49 -2.68
C ALA A 24 -11.11 -2.57 -3.78
N ILE A 25 -12.38 -2.20 -3.68
CA ILE A 25 -13.04 -1.21 -4.54
C ILE A 25 -13.59 -0.07 -3.69
N HIS A 26 -13.56 1.14 -4.23
CA HIS A 26 -14.31 2.29 -3.74
C HIS A 26 -15.53 2.44 -4.66
N LEU A 27 -16.73 2.26 -4.10
CA LEU A 27 -18.02 2.41 -4.77
C LEU A 27 -18.59 3.80 -4.47
N ALA A 28 -18.97 4.53 -5.50
CA ALA A 28 -19.62 5.83 -5.41
C ALA A 28 -20.67 5.98 -6.52
N ASN A 29 -21.94 6.17 -6.15
CA ASN A 29 -23.07 6.33 -7.08
C ASN A 29 -23.16 5.18 -8.11
N GLY A 30 -22.94 3.95 -7.64
CA GLY A 30 -22.93 2.74 -8.46
C GLY A 30 -21.68 2.56 -9.33
N ALA A 31 -20.83 3.58 -9.51
CA ALA A 31 -19.55 3.41 -10.17
C ALA A 31 -18.48 2.97 -9.16
N PHE A 32 -17.54 2.11 -9.58
CA PHE A 32 -16.43 1.73 -8.71
C PHE A 32 -15.09 1.76 -9.44
N PHE A 33 -14.05 2.02 -8.66
CA PHE A 33 -12.66 1.79 -9.01
C PHE A 33 -11.98 1.01 -7.88
N GLY A 34 -11.07 0.12 -8.22
CA GLY A 34 -10.29 -0.61 -7.25
C GLY A 34 -9.06 -1.27 -7.84
N ALA A 35 -8.29 -1.91 -6.97
CA ALA A 35 -7.12 -2.65 -7.37
C ALA A 35 -6.83 -3.80 -6.41
N GLY A 36 -6.17 -4.83 -6.93
CA GLY A 36 -5.50 -5.89 -6.18
C GLY A 36 -3.99 -5.90 -6.44
N LEU A 37 -3.39 -7.07 -6.28
CA LEU A 37 -1.95 -7.28 -6.46
C LEU A 37 -1.51 -7.42 -7.92
N GLY A 38 -2.39 -7.79 -8.84
CA GLY A 38 -2.05 -7.88 -10.27
C GLY A 38 -2.99 -7.12 -11.18
N TYR A 39 -4.15 -6.70 -10.67
CA TYR A 39 -5.20 -6.18 -11.52
C TYR A 39 -5.80 -4.89 -10.96
N VAL A 40 -6.25 -4.05 -11.88
CA VAL A 40 -7.12 -2.92 -11.60
C VAL A 40 -8.54 -3.24 -12.07
N TYR A 41 -9.51 -2.70 -11.33
CA TYR A 41 -10.93 -2.93 -11.53
C TYR A 41 -11.62 -1.59 -11.72
N GLN A 42 -12.48 -1.49 -12.72
CA GLN A 42 -13.37 -0.35 -12.87
C GLN A 42 -14.69 -0.82 -13.44
N GLY A 43 -15.79 -0.22 -13.02
CA GLY A 43 -17.09 -0.68 -13.49
C GLY A 43 -18.26 0.01 -12.83
N ARG A 44 -19.41 -0.62 -12.99
CA ARG A 44 -20.65 -0.21 -12.35
C ARG A 44 -21.35 -1.40 -11.71
N LEU A 45 -21.91 -1.18 -10.54
CA LEU A 45 -22.80 -2.09 -9.85
C LEU A 45 -24.16 -1.41 -9.72
N GLU A 46 -25.20 -2.13 -10.10
CA GLU A 46 -26.59 -1.71 -10.07
C GLU A 46 -27.36 -2.72 -9.23
N PRO A 47 -27.76 -2.34 -8.01
CA PRO A 47 -28.65 -3.18 -7.21
C PRO A 47 -30.04 -3.22 -7.85
N ILE A 48 -30.61 -4.41 -7.90
CA ILE A 48 -31.96 -4.69 -8.41
C ILE A 48 -32.87 -5.02 -7.21
N GLN A 49 -34.18 -5.19 -7.44
CA GLN A 49 -35.12 -5.76 -6.47
C GLN A 49 -34.66 -7.14 -5.96
N ASP A 50 -35.11 -7.51 -4.76
CA ASP A 50 -34.91 -8.82 -4.12
C ASP A 50 -33.44 -9.23 -3.92
N ASP A 51 -32.60 -8.30 -3.43
CA ASP A 51 -31.21 -8.57 -3.04
C ASP A 51 -30.30 -9.01 -4.21
N TRP A 52 -30.70 -8.75 -5.45
CA TRP A 52 -29.91 -8.99 -6.65
C TRP A 52 -28.95 -7.84 -6.97
N LEU A 53 -27.78 -8.20 -7.49
CA LEU A 53 -26.75 -7.30 -7.96
C LEU A 53 -26.45 -7.59 -9.43
N THR A 54 -26.55 -6.58 -10.30
CA THR A 54 -26.05 -6.66 -11.68
C THR A 54 -24.98 -5.61 -11.90
N GLY A 55 -24.24 -5.70 -13.00
CA GLY A 55 -23.28 -4.66 -13.34
C GLY A 55 -22.31 -5.07 -14.44
N THR A 56 -21.31 -4.23 -14.61
CA THR A 56 -20.17 -4.51 -15.49
C THR A 56 -18.88 -4.26 -14.74
N MET A 57 -17.87 -5.10 -14.98
CA MET A 57 -16.52 -4.87 -14.48
C MET A 57 -15.51 -5.05 -15.58
N LYS A 58 -14.79 -3.98 -15.89
CA LYS A 58 -13.57 -4.04 -16.65
C LYS A 58 -12.41 -4.32 -15.70
N ILE A 59 -11.74 -5.45 -15.93
CA ILE A 59 -10.58 -5.90 -15.17
C ILE A 59 -9.37 -5.93 -16.10
N ARG A 60 -8.26 -5.30 -15.68
CA ARG A 60 -7.03 -5.18 -16.49
C ARG A 60 -5.82 -5.59 -15.68
N LYS A 61 -4.94 -6.38 -16.29
CA LYS A 61 -3.64 -6.76 -15.73
C LYS A 61 -2.70 -5.56 -15.75
N THR A 62 -1.99 -5.38 -14.64
CA THR A 62 -0.99 -4.33 -14.43
C THR A 62 0.31 -4.63 -15.20
N VAL A 63 1.05 -3.59 -15.58
CA VAL A 63 2.21 -3.70 -16.50
C VAL A 63 3.41 -4.39 -15.85
N ASP A 64 3.53 -4.33 -14.54
CA ASP A 64 4.64 -4.84 -13.74
C ASP A 64 4.61 -6.36 -13.48
N GLN A 65 3.64 -7.09 -14.03
CA GLN A 65 3.47 -8.53 -13.76
C GLN A 65 3.89 -9.47 -14.89
N THR A 66 4.80 -10.41 -14.59
CA THR A 66 5.38 -11.38 -15.52
C THR A 66 4.55 -12.66 -15.77
N ALA A 67 3.76 -13.18 -14.81
CA ALA A 67 2.92 -14.40 -14.98
C ALA A 67 1.69 -14.37 -14.03
N PRO A 68 0.64 -15.20 -14.20
CA PRO A 68 -0.72 -14.80 -13.79
C PRO A 68 -1.07 -15.12 -12.32
N LEU A 69 -1.81 -14.19 -11.70
CA LEU A 69 -2.49 -14.38 -10.42
C LEU A 69 -3.96 -14.85 -10.60
N LEU A 70 -4.61 -14.52 -11.73
CA LEU A 70 -6.04 -14.77 -11.97
C LEU A 70 -6.38 -14.97 -13.46
N GLY A 71 -6.78 -16.17 -13.89
CA GLY A 71 -7.48 -16.43 -15.16
C GLY A 71 -6.72 -16.22 -16.49
N GLN A 72 -5.42 -15.90 -16.44
CA GLN A 72 -4.54 -15.62 -17.60
C GLN A 72 -5.14 -14.74 -18.70
N PHE A 73 -5.34 -13.45 -18.45
CA PHE A 73 -5.76 -12.48 -19.48
C PHE A 73 -5.12 -11.11 -19.25
N LYS A 74 -5.05 -10.29 -20.31
CA LYS A 74 -4.59 -8.89 -20.21
C LYS A 74 -5.71 -7.95 -19.78
N GLU A 75 -6.88 -8.13 -20.35
CA GLU A 75 -8.06 -7.31 -20.06
C GLU A 75 -9.32 -8.12 -20.36
N ALA A 76 -10.36 -7.95 -19.55
CA ALA A 76 -11.68 -8.50 -19.80
C ALA A 76 -12.77 -7.54 -19.29
N THR A 77 -13.92 -7.54 -19.95
CA THR A 77 -15.13 -6.88 -19.45
C THR A 77 -16.13 -7.97 -19.08
N LEU A 78 -16.47 -8.06 -17.80
CA LEU A 78 -17.36 -9.05 -17.23
C LEU A 78 -18.75 -8.45 -17.04
N ASP A 79 -19.77 -9.16 -17.49
CA ASP A 79 -21.14 -8.93 -17.03
C ASP A 79 -21.31 -9.60 -15.66
N ILE A 80 -21.61 -8.81 -14.65
CA ILE A 80 -21.74 -9.24 -13.26
C ILE A 80 -23.20 -9.60 -12.97
N ARG A 81 -23.42 -10.78 -12.37
CA ARG A 81 -24.68 -11.14 -11.72
C ARG A 81 -24.40 -11.78 -10.37
N GLY A 82 -25.10 -11.34 -9.34
CA GLY A 82 -24.87 -11.79 -7.99
C GLY A 82 -25.95 -11.40 -7.02
N THR A 83 -25.63 -11.55 -5.74
CA THR A 83 -26.49 -11.22 -4.62
C THR A 83 -25.78 -10.26 -3.68
N TRP A 84 -26.57 -9.44 -2.98
CA TRP A 84 -26.17 -8.54 -1.92
C TRP A 84 -26.94 -8.90 -0.66
N ASP A 85 -26.25 -9.13 0.44
CA ASP A 85 -26.87 -9.31 1.75
C ASP A 85 -26.80 -7.99 2.54
N PRO A 86 -27.92 -7.29 2.75
CA PRO A 86 -27.95 -6.02 3.47
C PRO A 86 -27.62 -6.17 4.96
N VAL A 87 -27.81 -7.34 5.56
CA VAL A 87 -27.55 -7.61 6.98
C VAL A 87 -26.07 -7.77 7.23
N SER A 88 -25.40 -8.66 6.49
CA SER A 88 -23.96 -8.88 6.60
C SER A 88 -23.14 -7.85 5.82
N ARG A 89 -23.81 -7.02 5.00
CA ARG A 89 -23.20 -6.03 4.09
C ARG A 89 -22.17 -6.66 3.18
N SER A 90 -22.50 -7.86 2.67
CA SER A 90 -21.63 -8.65 1.83
C SER A 90 -22.26 -8.89 0.46
N PHE A 91 -21.42 -9.17 -0.53
CA PHE A 91 -21.87 -9.56 -1.86
C PHE A 91 -21.15 -10.81 -2.34
N SER A 92 -21.80 -11.50 -3.26
CA SER A 92 -21.21 -12.56 -4.06
C SER A 92 -21.72 -12.43 -5.47
N TRP A 93 -20.84 -12.57 -6.47
CA TRP A 93 -21.23 -12.48 -7.86
C TRP A 93 -20.42 -13.40 -8.75
N ARG A 94 -20.96 -13.66 -9.94
CA ARG A 94 -20.28 -14.33 -11.04
C ARG A 94 -20.23 -13.38 -12.23
N GLY A 95 -19.02 -13.14 -12.71
CA GLY A 95 -18.70 -12.38 -13.89
C GLY A 95 -18.30 -13.33 -15.02
N GLN A 96 -18.81 -13.09 -16.23
CA GLN A 96 -18.40 -13.83 -17.42
C GLN A 96 -17.97 -12.87 -18.52
N ALA A 97 -16.87 -13.18 -19.20
CA ALA A 97 -16.46 -12.54 -20.45
C ALA A 97 -16.31 -13.61 -21.53
N TYR A 98 -16.82 -13.30 -22.73
CA TYR A 98 -16.69 -14.14 -23.90
C TYR A 98 -15.62 -13.54 -24.84
N GLY A 99 -14.55 -14.29 -25.08
CA GLY A 99 -13.49 -13.98 -26.05
C GLY A 99 -12.98 -15.25 -26.73
N HIS A 100 -11.71 -15.29 -27.16
CA HIS A 100 -11.07 -16.52 -27.66
C HIS A 100 -11.05 -17.64 -26.59
N HIS A 101 -11.11 -17.26 -25.31
CA HIS A 101 -11.36 -18.15 -24.18
C HIS A 101 -12.55 -17.60 -23.37
N SER A 102 -13.36 -18.48 -22.78
CA SER A 102 -14.40 -18.10 -21.82
C SER A 102 -13.75 -17.86 -20.46
N ILE A 103 -13.90 -16.65 -19.92
CA ILE A 103 -13.36 -16.29 -18.60
C ILE A 103 -14.53 -16.21 -17.63
N VAL A 104 -14.46 -16.99 -16.56
CA VAL A 104 -15.42 -16.93 -15.45
C VAL A 104 -14.66 -16.52 -14.21
N ILE A 105 -15.08 -15.40 -13.61
CA ILE A 105 -14.55 -14.91 -12.35
C ILE A 105 -15.69 -14.87 -11.34
N GLN A 106 -15.45 -15.40 -10.15
CA GLN A 106 -16.33 -15.24 -9.01
C GLN A 106 -15.75 -14.14 -8.12
N GLY A 107 -16.61 -13.22 -7.67
CA GLY A 107 -16.21 -12.18 -6.73
C GLY A 107 -17.01 -12.29 -5.45
N GLN A 108 -16.35 -12.12 -4.32
CA GLN A 108 -16.97 -12.05 -3.00
C GLN A 108 -16.37 -10.88 -2.23
N GLY A 109 -17.17 -10.25 -1.37
CA GLY A 109 -16.68 -9.09 -0.63
C GLY A 109 -17.63 -8.60 0.44
N HIS A 110 -17.16 -7.65 1.23
CA HIS A 110 -17.93 -7.00 2.29
C HIS A 110 -17.59 -5.53 2.41
N GLU A 111 -18.57 -4.74 2.86
CA GLU A 111 -18.41 -3.33 3.16
C GLU A 111 -17.44 -3.17 4.33
N LEU A 112 -16.46 -2.29 4.16
CA LEU A 112 -15.60 -1.89 5.25
C LEU A 112 -16.28 -0.77 6.04
N PRO A 113 -16.19 -0.77 7.39
CA PRO A 113 -16.84 0.24 8.21
C PRO A 113 -16.43 1.66 7.79
N ALA A 114 -17.43 2.50 7.50
CA ALA A 114 -17.20 3.93 7.30
C ALA A 114 -16.57 4.55 8.56
N ARG A 115 -15.57 5.41 8.38
CA ARG A 115 -15.04 6.24 9.48
C ARG A 115 -15.65 7.62 9.46
N SER A 116 -15.85 8.16 10.65
CA SER A 116 -16.35 9.52 10.90
C SER A 116 -15.23 10.55 11.09
N GLU A 117 -13.96 10.12 11.05
CA GLU A 117 -12.81 11.03 11.18
C GLU A 117 -12.70 11.91 9.94
N PRO A 118 -12.56 13.24 10.10
CA PRO A 118 -12.34 14.12 8.97
C PRO A 118 -11.02 13.77 8.27
N ALA A 119 -11.02 13.92 6.95
CA ALA A 119 -9.77 13.89 6.20
C ALA A 119 -8.85 15.00 6.72
N PRO A 120 -7.53 14.74 6.83
CA PRO A 120 -6.59 15.75 7.30
C PRO A 120 -6.60 16.96 6.37
N ARG A 121 -6.19 18.12 6.89
CA ARG A 121 -5.88 19.27 6.02
C ARG A 121 -4.76 18.89 5.05
N LEU A 122 -5.09 18.84 3.76
CA LEU A 122 -4.24 18.26 2.73
C LEU A 122 -3.10 19.23 2.34
N PRO A 123 -1.84 18.76 2.31
CA PRO A 123 -0.74 19.55 1.78
C PRO A 123 -0.81 19.57 0.24
N ILE A 124 -0.68 20.76 -0.36
CA ILE A 124 -0.27 20.86 -1.77
C ILE A 124 1.23 20.56 -1.80
N PHE A 125 1.62 19.52 -2.54
CA PHE A 125 3.04 19.20 -2.69
C PHE A 125 3.71 20.24 -3.58
N LYS A 126 4.86 20.76 -3.17
CA LYS A 126 5.66 21.61 -4.06
C LYS A 126 6.15 20.79 -5.26
N PRO A 127 6.30 21.42 -6.43
CA PRO A 127 7.04 20.84 -7.54
C PRO A 127 8.38 20.27 -7.08
N SER A 128 8.79 19.16 -7.69
CA SER A 128 10.03 18.44 -7.38
C SER A 128 10.17 17.92 -5.94
N SER A 129 9.09 17.86 -5.15
CA SER A 129 9.11 17.22 -3.82
C SER A 129 9.20 15.70 -3.93
N LEU A 130 9.80 15.06 -2.92
CA LEU A 130 9.72 13.61 -2.74
C LEU A 130 8.78 13.29 -1.59
N ILE A 131 7.83 12.41 -1.88
CA ILE A 131 6.82 11.96 -0.93
C ILE A 131 7.15 10.52 -0.54
N LEU A 132 7.24 10.25 0.76
CA LEU A 132 7.52 8.92 1.29
C LEU A 132 6.28 8.43 2.03
N LEU A 133 5.63 7.39 1.52
CA LEU A 133 4.46 6.78 2.13
C LEU A 133 4.85 5.40 2.68
N ARG A 134 4.67 5.21 4.00
CA ARG A 134 4.74 3.87 4.57
C ARG A 134 3.54 3.07 4.06
N HIS A 135 3.71 1.79 3.74
CA HIS A 135 2.61 0.88 3.48
C HIS A 135 1.53 0.95 4.59
N ALA A 136 0.30 0.68 4.20
CA ALA A 136 -0.83 0.65 5.11
C ALA A 136 -0.86 -0.60 5.98
N SER A 137 -1.82 -0.63 6.90
CA SER A 137 -1.97 -1.67 7.91
C SER A 137 -2.07 -3.09 7.37
N VAL A 138 -1.44 -4.03 8.07
CA VAL A 138 -1.43 -5.48 7.78
C VAL A 138 -1.84 -6.26 9.02
N GLU A 139 -2.20 -7.54 8.88
CA GLU A 139 -2.28 -8.42 10.05
C GLU A 139 -0.88 -8.86 10.46
N ARG A 140 -0.57 -8.79 11.76
CA ARG A 140 0.69 -9.31 12.31
C ARG A 140 0.52 -9.76 13.76
N SER A 141 1.27 -10.79 14.14
CA SER A 141 1.39 -11.21 15.53
C SER A 141 2.08 -10.11 16.35
N PRO A 142 1.49 -9.64 17.45
CA PRO A 142 2.13 -8.65 18.32
C PRO A 142 3.49 -9.13 18.83
N GLY A 143 4.48 -8.24 18.85
CA GLY A 143 5.83 -8.54 19.35
C GLY A 143 6.74 -9.29 18.37
N MET A 144 6.22 -9.74 17.23
CA MET A 144 7.04 -10.38 16.19
C MET A 144 7.74 -9.35 15.31
N LEU A 145 8.99 -9.64 14.99
CA LEU A 145 9.76 -8.92 14.00
C LEU A 145 9.22 -9.18 12.60
N PHE A 146 9.21 -8.11 11.80
CA PHE A 146 8.54 -8.10 10.51
C PHE A 146 9.36 -7.27 9.51
N GLY A 147 10.13 -7.95 8.68
CA GLY A 147 10.99 -7.41 7.64
C GLY A 147 10.41 -7.72 6.26
N THR A 148 10.93 -8.74 5.60
CA THR A 148 10.60 -9.09 4.21
C THR A 148 9.42 -10.03 4.05
N ASP A 149 8.81 -10.52 5.14
CA ASP A 149 7.60 -11.33 5.08
C ASP A 149 6.49 -10.65 4.25
N ASP A 150 6.02 -11.35 3.22
CA ASP A 150 5.19 -10.74 2.18
C ASP A 150 3.69 -10.94 2.39
N VAL A 151 3.12 -10.11 3.28
CA VAL A 151 1.71 -10.17 3.68
C VAL A 151 0.86 -9.08 2.99
N PRO A 152 -0.44 -9.32 2.77
CA PRO A 152 -1.36 -8.34 2.21
C PRO A 152 -1.88 -7.34 3.28
N LEU A 153 -2.52 -6.27 2.81
CA LEU A 153 -3.22 -5.31 3.67
C LEU A 153 -4.45 -5.94 4.37
N ASN A 154 -4.68 -5.53 5.62
CA ASN A 154 -5.93 -5.82 6.32
C ASN A 154 -7.01 -4.78 6.01
N ASP A 155 -8.23 -4.96 6.55
CA ASP A 155 -9.36 -4.06 6.29
C ASP A 155 -9.09 -2.62 6.72
N VAL A 156 -8.32 -2.41 7.80
CA VAL A 156 -7.89 -1.08 8.22
C VAL A 156 -6.92 -0.49 7.18
N GLY A 157 -6.00 -1.30 6.66
CA GLY A 157 -5.00 -0.90 5.68
C GLY A 157 -5.60 -0.52 4.34
N LEU A 158 -6.60 -1.27 3.87
CA LEU A 158 -7.33 -0.95 2.65
C LEU A 158 -7.98 0.44 2.74
N ARG A 159 -8.62 0.76 3.87
CA ARG A 159 -9.19 2.09 4.11
C ARG A 159 -8.12 3.18 4.22
N GLN A 160 -7.04 2.92 4.93
CA GLN A 160 -5.91 3.85 5.06
C GLN A 160 -5.28 4.20 3.70
N ALA A 161 -5.09 3.21 2.82
CA ALA A 161 -4.52 3.42 1.51
C ALA A 161 -5.44 4.28 0.63
N MET A 162 -6.74 3.94 0.57
CA MET A 162 -7.72 4.68 -0.23
C MET A 162 -7.95 6.12 0.25
N ALA A 163 -7.74 6.40 1.53
CA ALA A 163 -7.89 7.76 2.07
C ALA A 163 -6.92 8.77 1.45
N TRP A 164 -5.79 8.31 0.89
CA TRP A 164 -4.86 9.16 0.17
C TRP A 164 -5.30 9.50 -1.27
N GLN A 165 -6.35 8.86 -1.81
CA GLN A 165 -6.81 9.07 -3.19
C GLN A 165 -7.13 10.53 -3.50
N SER A 166 -7.85 11.21 -2.60
CA SER A 166 -8.24 12.61 -2.81
C SER A 166 -7.00 13.53 -2.86
N VAL A 167 -5.98 13.22 -2.06
CA VAL A 167 -4.72 13.97 -1.99
C VAL A 167 -3.93 13.84 -3.29
N PHE A 168 -3.74 12.60 -3.74
CA PHE A 168 -3.01 12.33 -4.97
C PHE A 168 -3.82 12.63 -6.23
N ALA A 169 -5.15 12.74 -6.15
CA ALA A 169 -5.96 13.28 -7.25
C ALA A 169 -5.80 14.81 -7.37
N ALA A 170 -5.73 15.52 -6.24
CA ALA A 170 -5.54 16.98 -6.21
C ALA A 170 -4.10 17.40 -6.57
N SER A 171 -3.10 16.58 -6.23
CA SER A 171 -1.69 16.82 -6.55
C SER A 171 -1.01 15.53 -7.05
N PRO A 172 -1.27 15.10 -8.30
CA PRO A 172 -0.74 13.84 -8.83
C PRO A 172 0.79 13.80 -8.90
N PRO A 173 1.43 12.73 -8.41
CA PRO A 173 2.86 12.54 -8.62
C PRO A 173 3.17 12.26 -10.08
N ALA A 174 4.37 12.60 -10.53
CA ALA A 174 4.86 12.25 -11.86
C ALA A 174 5.10 10.73 -11.99
N ALA A 175 5.49 10.08 -10.90
CA ALA A 175 5.76 8.66 -10.84
C ALA A 175 5.58 8.13 -9.42
N VAL A 176 5.35 6.81 -9.33
CA VAL A 176 5.21 6.09 -8.07
C VAL A 176 6.22 4.95 -8.04
N PHE A 177 7.24 5.08 -7.20
CA PHE A 177 8.24 4.05 -6.91
C PHE A 177 7.74 3.19 -5.76
N VAL A 178 7.85 1.86 -5.87
CA VAL A 178 7.20 0.97 -4.91
C VAL A 178 8.11 -0.20 -4.56
N SER A 179 8.15 -0.54 -3.28
CA SER A 179 8.69 -1.82 -2.81
C SER A 179 7.99 -2.99 -3.51
N PRO A 180 8.68 -4.10 -3.82
CA PRO A 180 8.07 -5.29 -4.42
C PRO A 180 7.05 -5.98 -3.49
N LEU A 181 7.17 -5.81 -2.17
CA LEU A 181 6.28 -6.44 -1.19
C LEU A 181 4.81 -6.02 -1.36
N GLN A 182 3.90 -6.99 -1.33
CA GLN A 182 2.46 -6.90 -1.60
C GLN A 182 1.78 -5.76 -0.86
N ARG A 183 2.05 -5.61 0.45
CA ARG A 183 1.51 -4.50 1.25
C ARG A 183 1.82 -3.12 0.68
N ALA A 184 3.01 -2.92 0.11
CA ALA A 184 3.40 -1.65 -0.50
C ALA A 184 2.74 -1.47 -1.86
N VAL A 185 2.72 -2.51 -2.69
CA VAL A 185 2.03 -2.51 -4.00
C VAL A 185 0.55 -2.22 -3.85
N GLN A 186 -0.15 -2.94 -2.96
CA GLN A 186 -1.57 -2.71 -2.67
C GLN A 186 -1.80 -1.29 -2.16
N THR A 187 -0.92 -0.78 -1.28
CA THR A 187 -1.04 0.60 -0.79
C THR A 187 -0.92 1.60 -1.95
N ALA A 188 0.08 1.44 -2.82
CA ALA A 188 0.33 2.34 -3.94
C ALA A 188 -0.83 2.41 -4.93
N ARG A 189 -1.37 1.25 -5.34
CA ARG A 189 -2.48 1.20 -6.31
C ARG A 189 -3.77 1.77 -5.75
N LEU A 190 -4.03 1.53 -4.48
CA LEU A 190 -5.21 2.07 -3.82
C LEU A 190 -5.06 3.57 -3.55
N ALA A 191 -3.87 4.05 -3.19
CA ALA A 191 -3.62 5.47 -2.92
C ALA A 191 -3.56 6.34 -4.17
N VAL A 192 -2.98 5.85 -5.27
CA VAL A 192 -2.77 6.62 -6.51
C VAL A 192 -3.49 5.95 -7.69
N ALA A 193 -4.82 5.99 -7.66
CA ALA A 193 -5.70 5.35 -8.64
C ALA A 193 -5.30 5.63 -10.11
N ALA A 194 -4.92 6.89 -10.41
CA ALA A 194 -4.55 7.32 -11.76
C ALA A 194 -3.26 6.66 -12.32
N LEU A 195 -2.40 6.12 -11.45
CA LEU A 195 -1.13 5.48 -11.81
C LEU A 195 -1.05 4.02 -11.36
N ALA A 196 -2.19 3.42 -11.00
CA ALA A 196 -2.24 2.06 -10.45
C ALA A 196 -1.66 0.99 -11.41
N ASP A 197 -1.63 1.25 -12.72
CA ASP A 197 -1.12 0.36 -13.75
C ASP A 197 0.37 0.55 -14.08
N THR A 198 1.00 1.63 -13.60
CA THR A 198 2.34 2.07 -14.02
C THR A 198 3.25 2.34 -12.83
N LEU A 199 3.38 1.35 -11.94
CA LEU A 199 4.26 1.43 -10.78
C LEU A 199 5.71 1.11 -11.15
N PHE A 200 6.66 1.88 -10.63
CA PHE A 200 8.09 1.60 -10.72
C PHE A 200 8.50 0.70 -9.55
N ILE A 201 8.37 -0.61 -9.73
CA ILE A 201 8.82 -1.58 -8.71
C ILE A 201 10.34 -1.51 -8.57
N ARG A 202 10.83 -1.40 -7.33
CA ARG A 202 12.27 -1.33 -6.98
C ARG A 202 12.57 -2.22 -5.79
N GLU A 203 13.45 -3.19 -5.99
CA GLU A 203 13.90 -4.11 -4.95
C GLU A 203 14.54 -3.35 -3.79
N GLU A 204 15.26 -2.26 -4.09
CA GLU A 204 15.94 -1.39 -3.14
C GLU A 204 15.00 -0.68 -2.17
N LEU A 205 13.68 -0.69 -2.43
CA LEU A 205 12.66 -0.13 -1.54
C LEU A 205 12.04 -1.16 -0.59
N ARG A 206 12.43 -2.45 -0.63
CA ARG A 206 11.92 -3.45 0.32
C ARG A 206 12.31 -3.12 1.77
N GLU A 207 11.58 -3.65 2.74
CA GLU A 207 11.93 -3.47 4.17
C GLU A 207 13.28 -4.14 4.48
N ILE A 208 13.89 -3.75 5.60
CA ILE A 208 15.10 -4.41 6.11
C ILE A 208 14.90 -5.94 6.18
N ASP A 209 15.85 -6.68 5.63
CA ASP A 209 15.90 -8.13 5.79
C ASP A 209 16.40 -8.47 7.20
N LEU A 210 15.59 -9.19 7.97
CA LEU A 210 15.95 -9.59 9.33
C LEU A 210 16.61 -10.97 9.38
N GLY A 211 16.77 -11.64 8.23
CA GLY A 211 17.42 -12.93 8.09
C GLY A 211 16.82 -13.95 9.06
N ALA A 212 17.69 -14.57 9.86
CA ALA A 212 17.29 -15.55 10.86
C ALA A 212 16.34 -15.02 11.96
N TRP A 213 16.12 -13.71 12.05
CA TRP A 213 15.20 -13.10 13.04
C TRP A 213 13.79 -12.84 12.47
N GLU A 214 13.56 -13.08 11.18
CA GLU A 214 12.25 -12.90 10.57
C GLU A 214 11.19 -13.75 11.28
N GLY A 215 10.05 -13.15 11.62
CA GLY A 215 8.96 -13.83 12.33
C GLY A 215 9.22 -14.18 13.80
N MET A 216 10.40 -13.86 14.35
CA MET A 216 10.72 -14.15 15.76
C MET A 216 10.32 -13.03 16.71
N SER A 217 10.00 -13.41 17.95
CA SER A 217 9.85 -12.48 19.06
C SER A 217 11.21 -12.12 19.67
N ARG A 218 11.25 -11.06 20.46
CA ARG A 218 12.45 -10.71 21.26
C ARG A 218 12.87 -11.87 22.17
N GLU A 219 11.93 -12.49 22.85
CA GLU A 219 12.19 -13.62 23.77
C GLU A 219 12.77 -14.82 23.04
N GLU A 220 12.32 -15.07 21.80
CA GLU A 220 12.84 -16.15 20.98
C GLU A 220 14.28 -15.86 20.53
N ILE A 221 14.58 -14.62 20.11
CA ILE A 221 15.94 -14.21 19.76
C ILE A 221 16.89 -14.41 20.93
N GLU A 222 16.52 -13.92 22.11
CA GLU A 222 17.35 -14.05 23.32
C GLU A 222 17.52 -15.50 23.78
N ARG A 223 16.55 -16.38 23.48
CA ARG A 223 16.68 -17.82 23.76
C ARG A 223 17.69 -18.50 22.81
N HIS A 224 17.69 -18.13 21.53
CA HIS A 224 18.61 -18.71 20.53
C HIS A 224 20.00 -18.06 20.56
N SER A 225 20.08 -16.79 20.94
CA SER A 225 21.31 -15.99 20.93
C SER A 225 21.26 -14.97 22.07
N PRO A 226 21.63 -15.37 23.30
CA PRO A 226 21.61 -14.48 24.47
C PRO A 226 22.46 -13.22 24.27
N GLY A 227 21.90 -12.06 24.60
CA GLY A 227 22.54 -10.74 24.48
C GLY A 227 22.40 -10.09 23.08
N ALA A 228 22.00 -10.85 22.07
CA ALA A 228 21.96 -10.39 20.68
C ALA A 228 20.97 -9.23 20.46
N TRP A 229 19.83 -9.22 21.17
CA TRP A 229 18.88 -8.10 21.09
C TRP A 229 19.47 -6.82 21.69
N GLU A 230 20.17 -6.93 22.81
CA GLU A 230 20.81 -5.79 23.46
C GLU A 230 21.95 -5.22 22.60
N GLU A 231 22.76 -6.08 21.99
CA GLU A 231 23.80 -5.69 21.04
C GLU A 231 23.22 -4.93 19.83
N ARG A 232 22.12 -5.43 19.25
CA ARG A 232 21.41 -4.71 18.18
C ARG A 232 20.91 -3.35 18.64
N GLY A 233 20.37 -3.27 19.85
CA GLY A 233 19.90 -2.02 20.45
C GLY A 233 20.99 -0.95 20.62
N LYS A 234 22.24 -1.38 20.83
CA LYS A 234 23.43 -0.50 20.94
C LYS A 234 24.00 -0.10 19.57
N ASN A 235 23.76 -0.89 18.53
CA ASN A 235 24.37 -0.71 17.21
C ASN A 235 23.41 -1.03 16.06
N PHE A 236 22.29 -0.31 15.95
CA PHE A 236 21.38 -0.49 14.81
C PHE A 236 22.05 -0.23 13.44
N ALA A 237 23.02 0.69 13.40
CA ALA A 237 23.74 1.02 12.18
C ALA A 237 24.48 -0.18 11.59
N GLY A 238 25.21 -0.92 12.44
CA GLY A 238 26.11 -1.98 11.99
C GLY A 238 25.69 -3.41 12.33
N TYR A 239 24.80 -3.62 13.31
CA TYR A 239 24.39 -4.95 13.74
C TYR A 239 23.57 -5.62 12.64
N ARG A 240 24.06 -6.77 12.18
CA ARG A 240 23.45 -7.56 11.11
C ARG A 240 22.98 -8.90 11.66
N PRO A 241 21.66 -9.16 11.74
CA PRO A 241 21.15 -10.50 11.99
C PRO A 241 21.73 -11.51 10.98
N ALA A 242 21.92 -12.76 11.39
CA ALA A 242 22.49 -13.77 10.50
C ALA A 242 21.68 -13.90 9.20
N GLY A 243 22.33 -13.69 8.05
CA GLY A 243 21.70 -13.72 6.74
C GLY A 243 20.83 -12.49 6.39
N GLY A 244 20.77 -11.48 7.24
CA GLY A 244 19.98 -10.26 7.02
C GLY A 244 20.81 -9.01 6.72
N GLU A 245 20.20 -7.85 6.93
CA GLU A 245 20.77 -6.51 6.71
C GLU A 245 20.95 -5.75 8.03
N ASN A 246 21.89 -4.82 8.06
CA ASN A 246 21.90 -3.73 9.03
C ASN A 246 21.31 -2.44 8.39
N PHE A 247 21.10 -1.38 9.17
CA PHE A 247 20.51 -0.15 8.61
C PHE A 247 21.45 0.64 7.70
N GLN A 248 22.76 0.40 7.75
CA GLN A 248 23.70 0.96 6.77
C GLN A 248 23.50 0.31 5.39
N ASP A 249 23.36 -1.02 5.33
CA ASP A 249 23.05 -1.75 4.10
C ASP A 249 21.77 -1.21 3.45
N VAL A 250 20.74 -0.98 4.28
CA VAL A 250 19.46 -0.41 3.85
C VAL A 250 19.66 1.00 3.26
N GLN A 251 20.40 1.88 3.94
CA GLN A 251 20.69 3.22 3.44
C GLN A 251 21.43 3.18 2.10
N ASP A 252 22.45 2.32 2.00
CA ASP A 252 23.31 2.21 0.82
C ASP A 252 22.51 1.76 -0.42
N ARG A 253 21.58 0.79 -0.26
CA ARG A 253 20.72 0.36 -1.39
C ARG A 253 19.66 1.37 -1.78
N ILE A 254 19.12 2.16 -0.85
CA ILE A 254 18.06 3.14 -1.17
C ILE A 254 18.62 4.37 -1.90
N TYR A 255 19.87 4.74 -1.61
CA TYR A 255 20.43 6.01 -2.07
C TYR A 255 20.42 6.20 -3.61
N PRO A 256 20.77 5.20 -4.44
CA PRO A 256 20.63 5.30 -5.90
C PRO A 256 19.18 5.56 -6.35
N VAL A 257 18.20 4.87 -5.76
CA VAL A 257 16.77 5.08 -6.09
C VAL A 257 16.31 6.47 -5.65
N PHE A 258 16.78 6.95 -4.50
CA PHE A 258 16.52 8.32 -4.06
C PHE A 258 17.06 9.37 -5.05
N GLN A 259 18.26 9.15 -5.61
CA GLN A 259 18.82 10.01 -6.65
C GLN A 259 18.01 9.96 -7.95
N GLU A 260 17.54 8.78 -8.36
CA GLU A 260 16.66 8.60 -9.52
C GLU A 260 15.35 9.37 -9.34
N MET A 261 14.69 9.19 -8.18
CA MET A 261 13.45 9.90 -7.83
C MET A 261 13.67 11.42 -7.84
N SER A 262 14.77 11.91 -7.26
CA SER A 262 15.15 13.32 -7.26
C SER A 262 15.30 13.88 -8.67
N ALA A 263 16.03 13.18 -9.54
CA ALA A 263 16.24 13.59 -10.92
C ALA A 263 14.91 13.64 -11.69
N MET A 264 14.04 12.65 -11.49
CA MET A 264 12.72 12.61 -12.12
C MET A 264 11.80 13.72 -11.62
N ALA A 265 11.76 13.96 -10.31
CA ALA A 265 10.96 15.03 -9.69
C ALA A 265 11.37 16.41 -10.23
N LYS A 266 12.68 16.63 -10.42
CA LYS A 266 13.23 17.84 -11.05
C LYS A 266 12.88 17.94 -12.53
N ALA A 267 13.07 16.88 -13.29
CA ALA A 267 12.84 16.89 -14.74
C ALA A 267 11.36 17.11 -15.11
N GLN A 268 10.45 16.59 -14.30
CA GLN A 268 9.00 16.67 -14.53
C GLN A 268 8.34 17.88 -13.84
N ASP A 269 9.09 18.64 -13.05
CA ASP A 269 8.60 19.74 -12.19
C ASP A 269 7.34 19.35 -11.41
N LYS A 270 7.35 18.13 -10.84
CA LYS A 270 6.21 17.48 -10.18
C LYS A 270 6.70 16.62 -9.01
N PRO A 271 5.86 16.35 -8.01
CA PRO A 271 6.26 15.46 -6.92
C PRO A 271 6.47 14.02 -7.42
N VAL A 272 7.33 13.26 -6.75
CA VAL A 272 7.49 11.82 -6.96
C VAL A 272 7.18 11.10 -5.64
N LEU A 273 6.42 10.01 -5.71
CA LEU A 273 6.02 9.22 -4.56
C LEU A 273 6.87 7.95 -4.47
N ALA A 274 7.34 7.61 -3.28
CA ALA A 274 7.77 6.26 -2.93
C ALA A 274 6.81 5.64 -1.92
N VAL A 275 6.35 4.41 -2.18
CA VAL A 275 5.57 3.61 -1.23
C VAL A 275 6.45 2.45 -0.73
N THR A 276 6.79 2.50 0.55
CA THR A 276 7.82 1.64 1.16
C THR A 276 7.53 1.40 2.65
N HIS A 277 8.54 1.21 3.49
CA HIS A 277 8.43 0.70 4.85
C HIS A 277 9.10 1.61 5.88
N ALA A 278 8.86 1.33 7.16
CA ALA A 278 9.30 2.23 8.21
C ALA A 278 10.82 2.24 8.36
N GLY A 279 11.50 1.10 8.23
CA GLY A 279 12.96 1.03 8.29
C GLY A 279 13.63 1.84 7.19
N VAL A 280 13.15 1.66 5.95
CA VAL A 280 13.59 2.40 4.75
C VAL A 280 13.44 3.92 4.94
N ILE A 281 12.25 4.39 5.32
CA ILE A 281 11.97 5.82 5.48
C ILE A 281 12.88 6.42 6.57
N ARG A 282 13.04 5.73 7.70
CA ARG A 282 13.91 6.18 8.78
C ARG A 282 15.36 6.28 8.36
N ALA A 283 15.88 5.27 7.66
CA ALA A 283 17.25 5.27 7.17
C ALA A 283 17.51 6.48 6.24
N LEU A 284 16.59 6.73 5.31
CA LEU A 284 16.67 7.89 4.41
C LEU A 284 16.57 9.23 5.16
N LEU A 285 15.66 9.34 6.14
CA LEU A 285 15.54 10.55 6.95
C LEU A 285 16.79 10.80 7.80
N CYS A 286 17.39 9.76 8.38
CA CYS A 286 18.65 9.87 9.10
C CYS A 286 19.77 10.42 8.21
N HIS A 287 19.90 9.90 6.99
CA HIS A 287 20.84 10.39 6.00
C HIS A 287 20.63 11.88 5.68
N ILE A 288 19.40 12.26 5.33
CA ILE A 288 19.06 13.64 4.94
C ILE A 288 19.27 14.64 6.07
N LEU A 289 18.95 14.26 7.30
CA LEU A 289 19.06 15.13 8.48
C LEU A 289 20.47 15.13 9.11
N GLY A 290 21.39 14.29 8.63
CA GLY A 290 22.69 14.07 9.29
C GLY A 290 22.54 13.47 10.69
N MET A 291 21.44 12.77 10.96
CA MET A 291 21.20 12.11 12.25
C MET A 291 21.95 10.77 12.29
N PRO A 292 22.72 10.47 13.36
CA PRO A 292 23.37 9.17 13.49
C PRO A 292 22.36 8.02 13.36
N MET A 293 22.68 7.02 12.55
CA MET A 293 21.76 5.92 12.22
C MET A 293 21.26 5.16 13.45
N ASN A 294 22.06 5.06 14.53
CA ASN A 294 21.63 4.46 15.80
C ASN A 294 20.42 5.15 16.45
N ASN A 295 20.07 6.37 16.02
CA ASN A 295 18.91 7.11 16.50
C ASN A 295 17.64 6.92 15.63
N LEU A 296 17.66 6.04 14.62
CA LEU A 296 16.56 5.93 13.65
C LEU A 296 15.18 5.67 14.30
N PHE A 297 15.14 4.93 15.41
CA PHE A 297 13.90 4.59 16.12
C PHE A 297 13.35 5.74 16.96
N ARG A 298 14.06 6.88 17.05
CA ARG A 298 13.51 8.14 17.59
C ARG A 298 12.49 8.77 16.65
N ILE A 299 12.44 8.32 15.40
CA ILE A 299 11.47 8.76 14.40
C ILE A 299 10.30 7.77 14.40
N GLN A 300 9.15 8.19 14.92
CA GLN A 300 7.92 7.42 14.82
C GLN A 300 7.44 7.38 13.38
N MET A 301 6.97 6.20 12.93
CA MET A 301 6.45 5.97 11.60
C MET A 301 5.22 5.10 11.72
N ASP A 302 4.04 5.68 11.59
CA ASP A 302 2.76 4.99 11.68
C ASP A 302 2.36 4.38 10.34
N TRP A 303 1.39 3.46 10.35
CA TRP A 303 0.87 2.83 9.15
C TRP A 303 0.19 3.84 8.23
N ALA A 304 0.44 3.71 6.93
CA ALA A 304 0.00 4.66 5.90
C ALA A 304 0.44 6.11 6.15
N SER A 305 1.46 6.35 6.97
CA SER A 305 1.96 7.70 7.22
C SER A 305 2.80 8.22 6.07
N LEU A 306 2.68 9.53 5.82
CA LEU A 306 3.32 10.27 4.75
C LEU A 306 4.37 11.22 5.32
N SER A 307 5.56 11.23 4.72
CA SER A 307 6.62 12.20 4.98
C SER A 307 6.96 12.96 3.70
N ILE A 308 7.30 14.25 3.83
CA ILE A 308 7.50 15.16 2.70
C ILE A 308 8.91 15.72 2.75
N LEU A 309 9.63 15.56 1.65
CA LEU A 309 10.94 16.15 1.41
C LEU A 309 10.80 17.20 0.31
N GLU A 310 11.20 18.44 0.58
CA GLU A 310 11.20 19.53 -0.39
C GLU A 310 12.64 19.88 -0.80
N PRO A 311 12.89 20.19 -2.08
CA PRO A 311 14.21 20.66 -2.51
C PRO A 311 14.51 22.04 -1.89
N ALA A 312 15.74 22.23 -1.41
CA ALA A 312 16.20 23.48 -0.81
C ALA A 312 17.69 23.71 -1.11
N ALA A 313 18.00 24.54 -2.12
CA ALA A 313 19.34 25.04 -2.46
C ALA A 313 20.48 24.00 -2.32
N GLY A 314 20.38 22.89 -3.06
CA GLY A 314 21.39 21.82 -3.06
C GLY A 314 21.24 20.78 -1.95
N MET A 315 20.22 20.92 -1.09
CA MET A 315 19.88 19.98 -0.01
C MET A 315 18.39 19.62 -0.06
N TRP A 316 17.99 18.71 0.83
CA TRP A 316 16.59 18.36 1.08
C TRP A 316 16.14 18.90 2.43
N ARG A 317 14.97 19.54 2.45
CA ARG A 317 14.29 19.95 3.68
C ARG A 317 13.22 18.92 4.00
N VAL A 318 13.26 18.36 5.21
CA VAL A 318 12.15 17.56 5.74
C VAL A 318 11.02 18.51 6.16
N ARG A 319 9.96 18.58 5.35
CA ARG A 319 8.82 19.48 5.60
C ARG A 319 7.82 18.87 6.56
N CYS A 320 7.62 17.55 6.48
CA CYS A 320 6.68 16.81 7.28
C CYS A 320 7.18 15.39 7.51
N VAL A 321 6.91 14.85 8.68
CA VAL A 321 7.22 13.47 9.07
C VAL A 321 5.96 12.89 9.70
N ASN A 322 5.61 11.67 9.30
CA ASN A 322 4.55 10.88 9.93
C ASN A 322 3.13 11.50 9.87
N MET A 323 2.74 12.10 8.74
CA MET A 323 1.36 12.59 8.53
C MET A 323 0.42 11.43 8.27
N LEU A 324 -0.67 11.32 9.03
CA LEU A 324 -1.65 10.24 8.88
C LEU A 324 -2.75 10.59 7.86
N PRO A 325 -3.36 9.59 7.21
CA PRO A 325 -4.46 9.78 6.27
C PRO A 325 -5.78 10.23 6.93
N PHE A 326 -5.82 10.26 8.26
CA PHE A 326 -6.98 10.66 9.07
C PHE A 326 -6.48 11.51 10.24
N GLU A 327 -7.25 12.51 10.67
CA GLU A 327 -6.94 13.23 11.90
C GLU A 327 -7.02 12.27 13.10
N GLN A 328 -5.95 12.18 13.89
CA GLN A 328 -6.06 11.55 15.20
C GLN A 328 -6.95 12.43 16.08
N ARG A 329 -7.87 11.81 16.84
CA ARG A 329 -8.35 12.46 18.07
C ARG A 329 -7.11 12.79 18.90
N SER A 330 -7.02 14.04 19.35
CA SER A 330 -5.88 14.59 20.09
C SER A 330 -5.29 13.57 21.06
N LEU A 331 -3.96 13.47 21.11
CA LEU A 331 -3.29 12.69 22.15
C LEU A 331 -3.90 13.10 23.51
N PRO A 332 -4.29 12.14 24.37
CA PRO A 332 -4.67 12.50 25.75
C PRO A 332 -3.48 13.26 26.35
N GLY A 333 -3.75 14.50 26.77
CA GLY A 333 -2.75 15.42 27.30
C GLY A 333 -2.22 15.05 28.66
#